data_AF-A0A1M4SPE0-F1
#
_entry.id   AF-A0A1M4SPE0-F1
#
_cell.length_a   1.000
_cell.length_b   1.000
_cell.length_c   1.000
_cell.angle_alpha   90.00
_cell.angle_beta   90.00
_cell.angle_gamma   90.00
#
_symmetry.space_group_name_H-M   'P 1'
#
loop_
_entity.id
_entity.type
_entity.pdbx_description
1 polymer ?
#
loop_
_entity_poly.entity_id
_entity_poly.type
_entity_poly.pdbx_seq_one_letter_code
_entity_poly.pdbx_strand_id
1 'polypeptide(L)' 'MHNYEEKLNDLKRRLEYAKNKRIKAETRLEQLQIQKKELMNEIKKLGFEPDNLEQEIINLESEIMNLINEAESLMPKDI' A
#
# COMPACT_ATOMS: atom_id res chain seq x y z
N MET A 1 -3.08 -47.03 -28.91
CA MET A 1 -3.55 -47.01 -27.50
C MET A 1 -2.59 -46.26 -26.58
N HIS A 2 -1.27 -46.53 -26.62
CA HIS A 2 -0.27 -45.94 -25.69
C HIS A 2 -0.15 -44.40 -25.69
N ASN A 3 -0.41 -43.75 -26.84
CA ASN A 3 -0.21 -42.30 -27.03
C ASN A 3 -1.33 -41.44 -26.38
N TYR A 4 -2.49 -42.03 -26.09
CA TYR A 4 -3.61 -41.30 -25.47
C TYR A 4 -3.48 -41.20 -23.95
N GLU A 5 -2.94 -42.23 -23.30
CA GLU A 5 -2.65 -42.20 -21.85
C GLU A 5 -1.54 -41.22 -21.52
N GLU A 6 -0.48 -41.15 -22.33
CA GLU A 6 0.58 -40.15 -22.15
C GLU A 6 0.05 -38.72 -22.28
N LYS A 7 -0.78 -38.45 -23.28
CA LYS A 7 -1.41 -37.13 -23.45
C LYS A 7 -2.34 -36.79 -22.29
N LEU A 8 -3.11 -37.75 -21.79
CA LEU A 8 -4.00 -37.54 -20.65
C LEU A 8 -3.21 -37.24 -19.37
N ASN A 9 -2.09 -37.94 -19.15
CA ASN A 9 -1.19 -37.69 -18.03
C ASN A 9 -0.49 -36.33 -18.13
N ASP A 10 -0.07 -35.90 -19.32
CA ASP A 10 0.50 -34.54 -19.50
C ASP A 10 -0.55 -33.46 -19.23
N LEU A 11 -1.79 -33.64 -19.71
CA LEU A 11 -2.89 -32.73 -19.43
C LEU A 11 -3.18 -32.62 -17.93
N LYS A 12 -3.20 -33.76 -17.24
CA LYS A 12 -3.44 -33.84 -15.79
C LYS A 12 -2.32 -33.14 -15.00
N ARG A 13 -1.06 -33.33 -15.40
CA ARG A 13 0.09 -32.62 -14.79
C ARG A 13 0.02 -31.11 -15.01
N ARG A 14 -0.33 -30.65 -16.21
CA ARG A 14 -0.49 -29.22 -16.51
C ARG A 14 -1.65 -28.61 -15.71
N LEU A 15 -2.74 -29.34 -15.55
CA LEU A 15 -3.89 -28.91 -14.76
C LEU A 15 -3.53 -28.75 -13.28
N GLU A 16 -2.83 -29.73 -12.70
CA GLU A 16 -2.36 -29.66 -11.31
C GLU A 16 -1.34 -28.54 -11.10
N TYR A 17 -0.43 -28.32 -12.05
CA TYR A 17 0.49 -27.18 -12.02
C TYR A 17 -0.26 -25.84 -12.05
N ALA A 18 -1.26 -25.71 -12.93
CA ALA A 18 -2.08 -24.50 -13.04
C ALA A 18 -2.89 -24.24 -11.76
N LYS A 19 -3.50 -25.28 -11.16
CA LYS A 19 -4.20 -25.17 -9.87
C LYS A 19 -3.27 -24.70 -8.77
N ASN A 20 -2.09 -25.32 -8.64
CA ASN A 20 -1.10 -24.93 -7.64
C ASN A 20 -0.63 -23.49 -7.84
N LYS A 21 -0.46 -23.04 -9.09
CA LYS A 21 -0.11 -21.66 -9.41
C LYS A 21 -1.23 -20.69 -9.03
N ARG A 22 -2.49 -21.06 -9.26
CA ARG A 22 -3.67 -20.26 -8.87
C ARG A 22 -3.74 -20.12 -7.35
N ILE A 23 -3.65 -21.22 -6.62
CA ILE A 23 -3.70 -21.20 -5.14
C ILE A 23 -2.58 -20.31 -4.58
N LYS A 24 -1.35 -20.43 -5.09
CA LYS A 24 -0.24 -19.56 -4.67
C LYS A 24 -0.50 -18.08 -4.96
N ALA A 25 -1.12 -17.77 -6.09
CA ALA A 25 -1.46 -16.40 -6.44
C ALA A 25 -2.59 -15.85 -5.54
N GLU A 26 -3.61 -16.66 -5.25
CA GLU A 26 -4.70 -16.33 -4.33
C GLU A 26 -4.18 -16.07 -2.91
N THR A 27 -3.34 -16.97 -2.37
CA THR A 27 -2.72 -16.77 -1.05
C THR A 27 -1.85 -15.50 -1.01
N ARG A 28 -1.09 -15.22 -2.08
CA ARG A 28 -0.25 -14.01 -2.14
C ARG A 28 -1.11 -12.75 -2.23
N LEU A 29 -2.23 -12.79 -2.93
CA LEU A 29 -3.17 -11.68 -3.03
C LEU A 29 -3.81 -11.37 -1.67
N GLU A 30 -4.25 -12.40 -0.95
CA GLU A 30 -4.81 -12.26 0.40
C GLU A 30 -3.78 -11.66 1.37
N GLN A 31 -2.53 -12.15 1.34
CA GLN A 31 -1.45 -11.59 2.15
C GLN A 31 -1.20 -10.10 1.83
N LEU A 32 -1.17 -9.72 0.56
CA LEU A 32 -0.98 -8.32 0.15
C LEU A 32 -2.17 -7.43 0.58
N GLN A 33 -3.40 -7.96 0.55
CA GLN A 33 -4.57 -7.23 1.03
C GLN A 33 -4.53 -7.00 2.53
N ILE A 34 -4.09 -8.00 3.31
CA ILE A 34 -3.90 -7.87 4.76
C ILE A 34 -2.84 -6.80 5.05
N GLN A 35 -1.67 -6.90 4.41
CA GLN A 35 -0.59 -5.91 4.57
C GLN A 35 -1.05 -4.49 4.21
N LYS A 36 -1.78 -4.33 3.11
CA LYS A 36 -2.35 -3.02 2.72
C LYS A 36 -3.29 -2.49 3.82
N LYS A 37 -4.16 -3.33 4.36
CA LYS A 37 -5.11 -2.94 5.40
C LYS A 37 -4.40 -2.57 6.71
N GLU A 38 -3.35 -3.30 7.08
CA GLU A 38 -2.50 -3.00 8.23
C GLU A 38 -1.80 -1.65 8.06
N LEU A 39 -1.16 -1.42 6.90
CA LEU A 39 -0.54 -0.13 6.58
C LEU A 39 -1.55 1.04 6.63
N MET A 40 -2.74 0.86 6.04
CA MET A 40 -3.79 1.89 6.10
C MET A 40 -4.28 2.15 7.53
N ASN A 41 -4.36 1.10 8.36
CA ASN A 41 -4.73 1.24 9.77
C ASN A 41 -3.62 1.91 10.59
N GLU A 42 -2.35 1.63 10.31
CA GLU A 42 -1.21 2.30 10.94
C GLU A 42 -1.19 3.79 10.57
N ILE A 43 -1.40 4.12 9.30
CA ILE A 43 -1.52 5.51 8.83
C ILE A 43 -2.68 6.23 9.56
N LYS A 44 -3.87 5.61 9.63
CA LYS A 44 -5.00 6.16 10.40
C LYS A 44 -4.70 6.30 11.90
N LYS A 45 -3.97 5.36 12.50
CA LYS A 45 -3.56 5.42 13.92
C LYS A 45 -2.59 6.56 14.19
N LEU A 46 -1.77 6.94 13.22
CA LEU A 46 -0.89 8.12 13.30
C LEU A 46 -1.68 9.43 13.16
N GLY A 47 -3.00 9.37 12.95
CA GLY A 47 -3.88 10.54 12.85
C GLY A 47 -4.13 11.01 11.41
N PHE A 48 -3.45 10.42 10.43
CA PHE A 48 -3.51 10.84 9.04
C PHE A 48 -4.54 10.00 8.26
N GLU A 49 -5.43 10.62 7.51
CA GLU A 49 -6.28 9.92 6.53
C GLU A 49 -5.44 9.69 5.26
N PRO A 50 -5.28 8.44 4.77
CA PRO A 50 -4.42 8.15 3.61
C PRO A 50 -4.72 8.97 2.36
N ASP A 51 -5.98 9.33 2.16
CA ASP A 51 -6.46 10.13 1.03
C ASP A 51 -6.23 11.65 1.22
N ASN A 52 -5.97 12.10 2.45
CA ASN A 52 -5.72 13.50 2.81
C ASN A 52 -4.27 13.77 3.21
N LEU A 53 -3.39 12.77 3.18
CA LEU A 53 -1.98 12.88 3.59
C LEU A 53 -1.28 14.07 2.89
N GLU A 54 -1.51 14.22 1.59
CA GLU A 54 -0.97 15.35 0.80
C GLU A 54 -1.53 16.70 1.26
N GLN A 55 -2.83 16.75 1.58
CA GLN A 55 -3.49 17.95 2.07
C GLN A 55 -3.03 18.31 3.49
N GLU A 56 -2.79 17.32 4.35
CA GLU A 56 -2.21 17.52 5.68
C GLU A 56 -0.78 18.06 5.61
N ILE A 57 0.04 17.57 4.67
CA ILE A 57 1.38 18.12 4.42
C ILE A 57 1.29 19.60 4.02
N ILE A 58 0.41 19.95 3.07
CA ILE A 58 0.22 21.34 2.65
C ILE A 58 -0.27 22.23 3.81
N ASN A 59 -1.18 21.72 4.64
CA ASN A 59 -1.68 22.45 5.81
C ASN A 59 -0.57 22.70 6.83
N LEU A 60 0.25 21.68 7.13
CA LEU A 60 1.40 21.79 8.03
C LEU A 60 2.46 22.76 7.50
N GLU A 61 2.77 22.72 6.20
CA GLU A 61 3.69 23.68 5.58
C GLU A 61 3.19 25.12 5.68
N SER A 62 1.88 25.32 5.49
CA SER A 62 1.25 26.64 5.62
C SER A 62 1.27 27.14 7.07
N GLU A 63 1.03 26.24 8.03
CA GLU A 63 1.08 26.55 9.45
C GLU A 63 2.50 26.90 9.91
N ILE A 64 3.52 26.18 9.42
CA ILE A 64 4.93 26.51 9.65
C ILE A 64 5.26 27.90 9.11
N MET A 65 4.85 28.25 7.88
CA MET A 65 5.08 29.58 7.33
C MET A 65 4.41 30.68 8.16
N ASN A 66 3.17 30.45 8.61
CA ASN A 66 2.46 31.39 9.46
C ASN A 66 3.18 31.60 10.80
N LEU A 67 3.61 30.52 11.45
CA LEU A 67 4.36 30.60 12.71
C LEU A 67 5.71 31.30 12.55
N ILE A 68 6.40 31.10 11.42
CA ILE A 68 7.64 31.81 11.12
C ILE A 68 7.37 33.30 10.94
N ASN A 69 6.36 33.67 10.17
CA ASN A 69 5.98 35.07 9.97
C ASN A 69 5.54 35.73 11.28
N GLU A 70 4.80 35.00 12.12
CA GLU A 70 4.35 35.48 13.42
C GLU A 70 5.56 35.68 14.35
N ALA A 71 6.50 34.73 14.39
CA ALA A 71 7.76 34.85 15.12
C ALA A 71 8.61 36.03 14.62
N GLU A 72 8.72 36.25 13.31
CA GLU A 72 9.41 37.41 12.72
C GLU A 72 8.72 38.72 13.05
N SER A 73 7.38 38.74 13.12
CA SER A 73 6.61 39.94 13.49
C SER A 73 6.70 40.29 14.97
N LEU A 74 6.90 39.28 15.81
CA LEU A 74 7.09 39.40 17.25
C LEU A 74 8.55 39.66 17.64
N MET A 75 9.50 39.44 16.73
CA MET A 75 10.88 39.88 16.92
C MET A 75 10.94 41.41 16.87
N PRO A 76 11.55 42.07 17.88
CA PRO A 76 11.80 43.50 17.83
C PRO A 76 12.59 43.81 16.56
N LYS A 77 12.13 44.79 15.78
CA LYS A 77 12.99 45.44 14.78
C LYS A 77 14.00 46.28 15.54
N ASP A 78 15.06 45.65 16.03
CA ASP A 78 16.23 46.36 16.50
C ASP A 78 16.87 47.06 15.28
N ILE A 79 16.55 48.36 15.16
CA ILE A 79 17.23 49.50 14.49
C ILE A 79 17.83 49.25 13.10
#